data_AF-A0AA43FMA5-F1
#
_entry.id   AF-A0AA43FMA5-F1
#
_cell.length_a   1.000
_cell.length_b   1.000
_cell.length_c   1.000
_cell.angle_alpha   90.00
_cell.angle_beta   90.00
_cell.angle_gamma   90.00
#
_symmetry.space_group_name_H-M   'P 1'
#
loop_
_entity.id
_entity.type
_entity.pdbx_description
1 polymer ?
#
loop_
_entity_poly.entity_id
_entity_poly.type
_entity_poly.pdbx_seq_one_letter_code
_entity_poly.pdbx_strand_id
1 'polypeptide(L)'
;VGGRAPMLESVASLAIERMSDPRYAGKAKTIEEYLLESMVDPSAMVVEGFGKKGTNDTVSPMPDVSKGAIGLSAVEMNAVIGYLQNIAGVEVTVSLPTGDEGAPAEDAAPAEIKVAESPEEAFAKFDCLSCHIVPGMEEGGDIGPDLTDMASVAGGRKKGMSSTQYIIESILKPNDFVVEEYDADMMPDDYAGRMTVAEMNMIVDALAGKK
;
A
#
# COMPACT_ATOMS: atom_id res chain seq x y z
N VAL A 1 5.70 -10.15 12.00
CA VAL A 1 4.41 -10.35 11.30
C VAL A 1 3.36 -9.75 12.21
N GLY A 2 2.76 -8.59 12.04
CA GLY A 2 2.48 -7.75 10.88
C GLY A 2 1.05 -7.20 11.02
N GLY A 3 0.66 -6.79 12.25
CA GLY A 3 -0.72 -6.48 12.65
C GLY A 3 -1.22 -5.13 12.15
N ARG A 4 -1.05 -4.85 10.85
CA ARG A 4 -1.57 -3.63 10.21
C ARG A 4 -2.99 -3.83 9.65
N ALA A 5 -3.41 -5.06 9.44
CA ALA A 5 -4.73 -5.41 8.92
C ALA A 5 -5.21 -6.77 9.44
N PRO A 6 -6.53 -7.00 9.53
CA PRO A 6 -7.11 -8.31 9.80
C PRO A 6 -6.74 -9.34 8.72
N MET A 7 -6.80 -10.64 9.06
CA MET A 7 -6.61 -11.72 8.10
C MET A 7 -7.72 -11.71 7.04
N LEU A 8 -7.34 -11.73 5.77
CA LEU A 8 -8.26 -11.67 4.64
C LEU A 8 -8.85 -13.05 4.31
N GLU A 9 -8.15 -14.13 4.65
CA GLU A 9 -8.60 -15.50 4.40
C GLU A 9 -9.88 -15.85 5.17
N SER A 10 -10.14 -15.17 6.29
CA SER A 10 -11.32 -15.37 7.14
C SER A 10 -12.33 -14.22 7.09
N VAL A 11 -12.07 -13.16 6.30
CA VAL A 11 -12.90 -11.95 6.29
C VAL A 11 -14.35 -12.25 5.89
N ALA A 12 -14.55 -13.11 4.89
CA ALA A 12 -15.86 -13.45 4.37
C ALA A 12 -16.62 -14.42 5.30
N SER A 13 -15.92 -15.38 5.92
CA SER A 13 -16.55 -16.31 6.88
C SER A 13 -16.92 -15.63 8.20
N LEU A 14 -16.19 -14.59 8.60
CA LEU A 14 -16.49 -13.77 9.79
C LEU A 14 -17.49 -12.64 9.52
N ALA A 15 -17.90 -12.39 8.27
CA ALA A 15 -18.73 -11.24 7.92
C ALA A 15 -20.05 -11.18 8.71
N ILE A 16 -20.74 -12.32 8.87
CA ILE A 16 -22.00 -12.41 9.61
C ILE A 16 -21.81 -12.08 11.10
N GLU A 17 -20.73 -12.56 11.70
CA GLU A 17 -20.37 -12.27 13.09
C GLU A 17 -20.07 -10.77 13.26
N ARG A 18 -19.30 -10.20 12.33
CA ARG A 18 -18.92 -8.78 12.37
C ARG A 18 -20.09 -7.84 12.15
N MET A 19 -21.03 -8.18 11.27
CA MET A 19 -22.28 -7.44 11.11
C MET A 19 -23.19 -7.52 12.34
N SER A 20 -22.98 -8.51 13.21
CA SER A 20 -23.70 -8.66 14.48
C SER A 20 -23.02 -7.95 15.65
N ASP A 21 -21.81 -7.40 15.45
CA ASP A 21 -21.07 -6.67 16.49
C ASP A 21 -21.79 -5.35 16.82
N PRO A 22 -22.02 -5.02 18.11
CA PRO A 22 -22.63 -3.75 18.50
C PRO A 22 -21.89 -2.49 18.03
N ARG A 23 -20.60 -2.61 17.68
CA ARG A 23 -19.76 -1.53 17.14
C ARG A 23 -19.97 -1.32 15.64
N TYR A 24 -20.68 -2.24 14.98
CA TYR A 24 -20.93 -2.13 13.55
C TYR A 24 -21.84 -0.92 13.26
N ALA A 25 -21.29 0.05 12.54
CA ALA A 25 -21.99 1.27 12.14
C ALA A 25 -22.49 1.23 10.69
N GLY A 26 -22.25 0.12 10.00
CA GLY A 26 -22.58 -0.11 8.60
C GLY A 26 -24.02 -0.52 8.34
N LYS A 27 -24.32 -0.79 7.07
CA LYS A 27 -25.69 -1.10 6.59
C LYS A 27 -25.79 -2.44 5.87
N ALA A 28 -24.68 -3.14 5.68
CA ALA A 28 -24.69 -4.44 5.01
C ALA A 28 -25.54 -5.46 5.76
N LYS A 29 -26.17 -6.33 4.97
CA LYS A 29 -27.01 -7.45 5.41
C LYS A 29 -26.52 -8.78 4.85
N THR A 30 -25.68 -8.74 3.81
CA THR A 30 -25.09 -9.93 3.19
C THR A 30 -23.57 -9.89 3.31
N ILE A 31 -22.92 -11.05 3.13
CA ILE A 31 -21.46 -11.16 3.13
C ILE A 31 -20.86 -10.26 2.04
N GLU A 32 -21.45 -10.26 0.85
CA GLU A 32 -21.04 -9.40 -0.26
C GLU A 32 -21.15 -7.91 0.07
N GLU A 33 -22.30 -7.47 0.59
CA GLU A 33 -22.50 -6.08 1.00
C GLU A 33 -21.49 -5.68 2.07
N TYR A 34 -21.16 -6.58 3.01
CA TYR A 34 -20.20 -6.31 4.08
C TYR A 34 -18.78 -6.15 3.55
N LEU A 35 -18.37 -7.01 2.61
CA LEU A 35 -17.04 -6.93 2.00
C LEU A 35 -16.92 -5.69 1.13
N LEU A 36 -17.96 -5.33 0.38
CA LEU A 36 -18.00 -4.08 -0.39
C LEU A 36 -17.95 -2.87 0.54
N GLU A 37 -18.76 -2.84 1.60
CA GLU A 37 -18.76 -1.74 2.57
C GLU A 37 -17.42 -1.62 3.29
N SER A 38 -16.78 -2.73 3.63
CA SER A 38 -15.43 -2.74 4.20
C SER A 38 -14.36 -2.17 3.26
N MET A 39 -14.61 -2.16 1.95
CA MET A 39 -13.71 -1.60 0.95
C MET A 39 -13.93 -0.10 0.70
N VAL A 40 -15.18 0.36 0.74
CA VAL A 40 -15.53 1.77 0.42
C VAL A 40 -15.77 2.65 1.65
N ASP A 41 -16.15 2.04 2.77
CA ASP A 41 -16.30 2.70 4.07
C ASP A 41 -15.70 1.81 5.18
N PRO A 42 -14.36 1.65 5.20
CA PRO A 42 -13.69 0.74 6.13
C PRO A 42 -13.85 1.13 7.61
N SER A 43 -14.34 2.35 7.93
CA SER A 43 -14.63 2.75 9.30
C SER A 43 -16.04 2.37 9.76
N ALA A 44 -16.90 1.86 8.88
CA ALA A 44 -18.19 1.29 9.25
C ALA A 44 -18.05 0.06 10.15
N MET A 45 -16.96 -0.70 9.99
CA MET A 45 -16.54 -1.74 10.92
C MET A 45 -15.02 -1.78 11.03
N VAL A 46 -14.48 -1.38 12.18
CA VAL A 46 -13.07 -1.57 12.49
C VAL A 46 -12.94 -2.80 13.36
N VAL A 47 -12.18 -3.80 12.88
CA VAL A 47 -11.86 -4.98 13.67
C VAL A 47 -10.99 -4.55 14.85
N GLU A 48 -11.30 -5.06 16.03
CA GLU A 48 -10.58 -4.74 17.26
C GLU A 48 -9.07 -4.95 17.11
N GLY A 49 -8.29 -3.96 17.57
CA GLY A 49 -6.84 -3.93 17.47
C GLY A 49 -6.28 -3.44 16.13
N PHE A 50 -7.14 -3.10 15.16
CA PHE A 50 -6.70 -2.64 13.83
C PHE A 50 -7.06 -1.19 13.50
N GLY A 51 -7.63 -0.43 14.45
CA GLY A 51 -7.88 0.99 14.28
C GLY A 51 -6.62 1.83 14.32
N LYS A 52 -6.75 3.08 13.85
CA LYS A 52 -5.71 4.10 14.02
C LYS A 52 -5.42 4.30 15.52
N LYS A 53 -4.15 4.46 15.87
CA LYS A 53 -3.73 4.72 17.25
C LYS A 53 -4.45 5.95 17.80
N GLY A 54 -5.03 5.82 18.99
CA GLY A 54 -5.76 6.91 19.66
C GLY A 54 -7.21 7.09 19.24
N THR A 55 -7.73 6.25 18.33
CA THR A 55 -9.15 6.29 17.94
C THR A 55 -9.98 5.20 18.62
N ASN A 56 -9.37 4.33 19.43
CA ASN A 56 -10.04 3.19 20.08
C ASN A 56 -10.84 2.35 19.08
N ASP A 57 -10.22 2.01 17.95
CA ASP A 57 -10.86 1.22 16.89
C ASP A 57 -12.15 1.84 16.33
N THR A 58 -12.22 3.17 16.22
CA THR A 58 -13.35 3.85 15.54
C THR A 58 -13.00 4.43 14.17
N VAL A 59 -11.71 4.44 13.81
CA VAL A 59 -11.24 4.93 12.50
C VAL A 59 -10.29 3.91 11.93
N SER A 60 -10.62 3.40 10.74
CA SER A 60 -9.77 2.45 10.04
C SER A 60 -8.54 3.14 9.43
N PRO A 61 -7.35 2.52 9.49
CA PRO A 61 -6.19 2.95 8.71
C PRO A 61 -6.32 2.61 7.22
N MET A 62 -7.21 1.70 6.85
CA MET A 62 -7.49 1.37 5.46
C MET A 62 -8.21 2.55 4.78
N PRO A 63 -7.76 2.99 3.59
CA PRO A 63 -8.47 3.99 2.80
C PRO A 63 -9.66 3.39 2.04
N ASP A 64 -10.55 4.24 1.56
CA ASP A 64 -11.58 3.88 0.57
C ASP A 64 -10.91 3.48 -0.75
N VAL A 65 -11.07 2.22 -1.14
CA VAL A 65 -10.38 1.65 -2.31
C VAL A 65 -10.95 2.14 -3.64
N SER A 66 -12.14 2.73 -3.65
CA SER A 66 -12.75 3.31 -4.85
C SER A 66 -12.24 4.71 -5.17
N LYS A 67 -11.45 5.31 -4.26
CA LYS A 67 -10.99 6.70 -4.35
C LYS A 67 -9.47 6.82 -4.46
N GLY A 68 -9.04 8.03 -4.83
CA GLY A 68 -7.62 8.40 -4.85
C GLY A 68 -6.82 7.55 -5.84
N ALA A 69 -5.59 7.22 -5.46
CA ALA A 69 -4.67 6.44 -6.29
C ALA A 69 -5.03 4.94 -6.39
N ILE A 70 -5.99 4.45 -5.59
CA ILE A 70 -6.42 3.05 -5.62
C ILE A 70 -7.50 2.85 -6.69
N GLY A 71 -8.55 3.68 -6.67
CA GLY A 71 -9.48 3.86 -7.78
C GLY A 71 -10.13 2.60 -8.35
N LEU A 72 -10.38 1.56 -7.55
CA LEU A 72 -10.96 0.32 -8.06
C LEU A 72 -12.37 0.55 -8.62
N SER A 73 -12.63 0.00 -9.80
CA SER A 73 -13.96 -0.07 -10.38
C SER A 73 -14.85 -1.06 -9.64
N ALA A 74 -16.17 -0.97 -9.85
CA ALA A 74 -17.14 -1.92 -9.30
C ALA A 74 -16.85 -3.37 -9.74
N VAL A 75 -16.36 -3.57 -10.96
CA VAL A 75 -16.01 -4.90 -11.48
C VAL A 75 -14.78 -5.47 -10.76
N GLU A 76 -13.76 -4.65 -10.53
CA GLU A 76 -12.55 -5.06 -9.80
C GLU A 76 -12.85 -5.34 -8.34
N MET A 77 -13.69 -4.52 -7.69
CA MET A 77 -14.17 -4.78 -6.33
C MET A 77 -14.95 -6.10 -6.27
N ASN A 78 -15.83 -6.38 -7.23
CA ASN A 78 -16.53 -7.66 -7.30
C ASN A 78 -15.56 -8.83 -7.50
N ALA A 79 -14.54 -8.69 -8.35
CA ALA A 79 -13.53 -9.74 -8.52
C ALA A 79 -12.76 -10.02 -7.21
N VAL A 80 -12.40 -8.98 -6.45
CA VAL A 80 -11.78 -9.12 -5.13
C VAL A 80 -12.73 -9.80 -4.14
N ILE A 81 -14.00 -9.37 -4.07
CA ILE A 81 -15.00 -9.98 -3.18
C ILE A 81 -15.17 -11.47 -3.51
N GLY A 82 -15.30 -11.82 -4.78
CA GLY A 82 -15.46 -13.22 -5.19
C GLY A 82 -14.24 -14.07 -4.87
N TYR A 83 -13.03 -13.51 -5.00
CA TYR A 83 -11.81 -14.16 -4.55
C TYR A 83 -11.81 -14.40 -3.03
N LEU A 84 -12.16 -13.38 -2.23
CA LEU A 84 -12.23 -13.48 -0.76
C LEU A 84 -13.29 -14.48 -0.29
N GLN A 85 -14.45 -14.52 -0.96
CA GLN A 85 -15.49 -15.52 -0.71
C GLN A 85 -14.98 -16.94 -0.99
N ASN A 86 -14.32 -17.14 -2.14
CA ASN A 86 -13.78 -18.43 -2.54
C ASN A 86 -12.70 -18.95 -1.59
N ILE A 87 -11.71 -18.12 -1.21
CA ILE A 87 -10.64 -18.56 -0.28
C ILE A 87 -11.16 -18.82 1.13
N ALA A 88 -12.22 -18.13 1.54
CA ALA A 88 -12.90 -18.36 2.82
C ALA A 88 -13.82 -19.59 2.80
N GLY A 89 -13.99 -20.24 1.64
CA GLY A 89 -14.86 -21.41 1.48
C GLY A 89 -16.35 -21.09 1.60
N VAL A 90 -16.75 -19.84 1.36
CA VAL A 90 -18.16 -19.43 1.32
C VAL A 90 -18.65 -19.32 -0.12
N GLU A 91 -19.97 -19.31 -0.30
CA GLU A 91 -20.58 -19.15 -1.62
C GLU A 91 -20.15 -17.81 -2.26
N VAL A 92 -19.75 -17.87 -3.53
CA VAL A 92 -19.43 -16.68 -4.32
C VAL A 92 -20.76 -16.12 -4.85
N THR A 93 -21.13 -14.93 -4.39
CA THR A 93 -22.44 -14.32 -4.69
C THR A 93 -22.37 -13.17 -5.68
N VAL A 94 -21.17 -12.61 -5.86
CA VAL A 94 -20.92 -11.50 -6.79
C VAL A 94 -20.97 -11.96 -8.24
N SER A 95 -21.44 -11.05 -9.10
CA SER A 95 -21.28 -11.21 -10.55
C SER A 95 -19.81 -11.07 -10.92
N LEU A 96 -19.17 -12.21 -11.19
CA LEU A 96 -17.82 -12.23 -11.75
C LEU A 96 -17.88 -11.85 -13.24
N PRO A 97 -16.88 -11.10 -13.74
CA PRO A 97 -16.80 -10.83 -15.17
C PRO A 97 -16.70 -12.17 -15.92
N THR A 98 -17.67 -12.44 -16.78
CA THR A 98 -17.53 -13.51 -17.76
C THR A 98 -16.53 -13.04 -18.80
N GLY A 99 -15.57 -13.87 -19.20
CA GLY A 99 -14.42 -13.47 -20.03
C GLY A 99 -14.74 -12.93 -21.44
N ASP A 100 -16.00 -12.65 -21.74
CA ASP A 100 -16.52 -12.05 -22.98
C ASP A 100 -17.18 -10.66 -22.73
N GLU A 101 -17.43 -10.30 -21.46
CA GLU A 101 -17.85 -8.96 -21.04
C GLU A 101 -16.63 -8.08 -20.77
N GLY A 102 -15.92 -7.76 -21.85
CA GLY A 102 -14.94 -6.67 -21.88
C GLY A 102 -13.72 -6.88 -20.99
N ALA A 103 -12.54 -6.96 -21.63
CA ALA A 103 -11.40 -6.27 -21.08
C ALA A 103 -11.85 -4.87 -20.59
N PRO A 104 -11.37 -4.40 -19.43
CA PRO A 104 -11.92 -3.24 -18.73
C PRO A 104 -12.26 -2.12 -19.71
N ALA A 105 -13.51 -1.65 -19.64
CA ALA A 105 -13.93 -0.48 -20.38
C ALA A 105 -13.00 0.68 -20.01
N GLU A 106 -12.20 1.08 -21.00
CA GLU A 106 -11.30 2.24 -21.07
C GLU A 106 -12.04 3.61 -20.92
N ASP A 107 -13.12 3.68 -20.13
CA ASP A 107 -13.98 4.88 -20.09
C ASP A 107 -14.36 5.37 -18.68
N ALA A 108 -13.60 4.97 -17.68
CA ALA A 108 -13.10 5.97 -16.75
C ALA A 108 -11.60 6.02 -17.01
N ALA A 109 -11.14 6.99 -17.80
CA ALA A 109 -9.73 7.33 -17.75
C ALA A 109 -9.42 7.52 -16.25
N PRO A 110 -8.54 6.68 -15.65
CA PRO A 110 -7.93 7.07 -14.40
C PRO A 110 -7.47 8.51 -14.62
N ALA A 111 -7.55 9.40 -13.62
CA ALA A 111 -6.62 10.52 -13.67
C ALA A 111 -5.28 9.86 -13.93
N GLU A 112 -4.69 10.04 -15.12
CA GLU A 112 -3.54 9.26 -15.56
C GLU A 112 -2.53 9.36 -14.43
N ILE A 113 -2.40 8.30 -13.64
CA ILE A 113 -1.34 8.23 -12.66
C ILE A 113 -0.16 8.01 -13.57
N LYS A 114 0.46 9.11 -13.99
CA LYS A 114 1.64 9.07 -14.83
C LYS A 114 2.72 8.42 -13.98
N VAL A 115 2.79 7.09 -14.07
CA VAL A 115 3.83 6.29 -13.45
C VAL A 115 5.14 6.75 -14.06
N ALA A 116 6.15 6.96 -13.24
CA ALA A 116 7.47 7.24 -13.77
C ALA A 116 7.90 6.13 -14.74
N GLU A 117 8.41 6.51 -15.91
CA GLU A 117 8.83 5.56 -16.94
C GLU A 117 10.28 5.11 -16.73
N SER A 118 11.03 5.80 -15.88
CA SER A 118 12.41 5.48 -15.55
C SER A 118 12.76 5.80 -14.09
N PRO A 119 13.80 5.15 -13.50
CA PRO A 119 14.24 5.46 -12.14
C PRO A 119 14.53 6.93 -11.94
N GLU A 120 15.05 7.58 -12.98
CA GLU A 120 15.35 9.01 -12.97
C GLU A 120 14.09 9.87 -12.79
N GLU A 121 13.04 9.55 -13.55
CA GLU A 121 11.74 10.20 -13.40
C GLU A 121 11.12 9.90 -12.03
N ALA A 122 11.30 8.68 -11.51
CA ALA A 122 10.78 8.31 -10.20
C ALA A 122 11.45 9.11 -9.07
N PHE A 123 12.79 9.22 -9.08
CA PHE A 123 13.52 10.04 -8.11
C PHE A 123 13.12 11.51 -8.16
N ALA A 124 12.91 12.06 -9.36
CA ALA A 124 12.45 13.43 -9.52
C ALA A 124 11.00 13.62 -9.05
N LYS A 125 10.10 12.70 -9.39
CA LYS A 125 8.67 12.76 -9.05
C LYS A 125 8.40 12.78 -7.55
N PHE A 126 9.27 12.12 -6.77
CA PHE A 126 9.16 12.06 -5.31
C PHE A 126 10.17 12.97 -4.59
N ASP A 127 10.76 13.92 -5.33
CA ASP A 127 11.71 14.92 -4.83
C ASP A 127 12.94 14.35 -4.10
N CYS A 128 13.32 13.10 -4.38
CA CYS A 128 14.43 12.42 -3.70
C CYS A 128 15.75 13.19 -3.87
N LEU A 129 15.95 13.77 -5.05
CA LEU A 129 17.14 14.52 -5.43
C LEU A 129 17.31 15.83 -4.65
N SER A 130 16.23 16.36 -4.06
CA SER A 130 16.32 17.59 -3.26
C SER A 130 17.13 17.40 -1.98
N CYS A 131 17.20 16.15 -1.48
CA CYS A 131 17.91 15.82 -0.25
C CYS A 131 19.05 14.82 -0.44
N HIS A 132 18.99 13.96 -1.44
CA HIS A 132 19.97 12.88 -1.63
C HIS A 132 20.72 13.01 -2.96
N ILE A 133 21.99 12.64 -2.92
CA ILE A 133 22.75 12.21 -4.10
C ILE A 133 22.36 10.77 -4.40
N VAL A 134 22.03 10.46 -5.66
CA VAL A 134 21.61 9.11 -6.08
C VAL A 134 22.45 8.59 -7.25
N PRO A 135 22.54 7.27 -7.47
CA PRO A 135 23.34 6.70 -8.55
C PRO A 135 22.94 7.29 -9.92
N GLY A 136 23.92 7.79 -10.68
CA GLY A 136 23.70 8.37 -12.00
C GLY A 136 23.14 9.80 -11.98
N MET A 137 22.98 10.40 -10.80
CA MET A 137 22.61 11.81 -10.63
C MET A 137 23.40 12.46 -9.50
N GLU A 138 24.66 12.78 -9.81
CA GLU A 138 25.57 13.32 -8.79
C GLU A 138 25.27 14.79 -8.37
N GLU A 139 24.31 15.46 -9.02
CA GLU A 139 23.88 16.83 -8.70
C GLU A 139 22.79 16.91 -7.61
N GLY A 140 22.55 15.83 -6.87
CA GLY A 140 21.56 15.77 -5.78
C GLY A 140 21.95 16.55 -4.52
N GLY A 141 21.02 16.62 -3.56
CA GLY A 141 21.21 17.29 -2.27
C GLY A 141 22.09 16.51 -1.28
N ASP A 142 22.63 17.21 -0.29
CA ASP A 142 23.47 16.68 0.79
C ASP A 142 22.79 16.71 2.18
N ILE A 143 21.48 16.99 2.20
CA ILE A 143 20.65 17.02 3.42
C ILE A 143 20.42 15.60 3.98
N GLY A 144 20.31 14.62 3.09
CA GLY A 144 20.17 13.19 3.39
C GLY A 144 21.43 12.40 3.04
N PRO A 145 21.50 11.12 3.43
CA PRO A 145 22.64 10.24 3.10
C PRO A 145 22.87 10.11 1.60
N ASP A 146 24.13 10.08 1.19
CA ASP A 146 24.52 9.72 -0.18
C ASP A 146 24.08 8.27 -0.50
N LEU A 147 23.29 8.11 -1.55
CA LEU A 147 22.71 6.84 -1.96
C LEU A 147 23.48 6.16 -3.11
N THR A 148 24.58 6.76 -3.60
CA THR A 148 25.35 6.27 -4.74
C THR A 148 25.87 4.84 -4.54
N ASP A 149 26.30 4.50 -3.32
CA ASP A 149 26.89 3.21 -2.97
C ASP A 149 25.90 2.23 -2.31
N MET A 150 24.60 2.49 -2.40
CA MET A 150 23.57 1.70 -1.69
C MET A 150 23.59 0.20 -2.03
N ALA A 151 23.95 -0.17 -3.26
CA ALA A 151 24.11 -1.56 -3.66
C ALA A 151 25.10 -2.34 -2.77
N SER A 152 26.14 -1.65 -2.28
CA SER A 152 27.20 -2.22 -1.45
C SER A 152 26.91 -2.11 0.05
N VAL A 153 26.33 -0.99 0.50
CA VAL A 153 26.22 -0.70 1.94
C VAL A 153 24.90 -1.15 2.57
N ALA A 154 23.80 -1.19 1.81
CA ALA A 154 22.45 -1.39 2.35
C ALA A 154 22.29 -2.70 3.16
N GLY A 155 22.79 -3.81 2.64
CA GLY A 155 22.70 -5.12 3.32
C GLY A 155 23.51 -5.21 4.63
N GLY A 156 24.45 -4.29 4.85
CA GLY A 156 25.22 -4.20 6.08
C GLY A 156 24.62 -3.29 7.15
N ARG A 157 23.63 -2.45 6.81
CA ARG A 157 23.08 -1.45 7.73
C ARG A 157 22.26 -2.05 8.87
N LYS A 158 21.49 -3.10 8.58
CA LYS A 158 20.62 -3.76 9.57
C LYS A 158 20.77 -5.28 9.51
N LYS A 159 21.17 -5.87 10.64
CA LYS A 159 21.44 -7.32 10.75
C LYS A 159 20.18 -8.13 10.43
N GLY A 160 20.31 -9.10 9.52
CA GLY A 160 19.23 -10.03 9.16
C GLY A 160 18.27 -9.50 8.09
N MET A 161 18.62 -8.39 7.43
CA MET A 161 17.89 -7.87 6.26
C MET A 161 18.75 -7.90 5.01
N SER A 162 18.12 -8.12 3.86
CA SER A 162 18.74 -7.88 2.55
C SER A 162 18.79 -6.39 2.22
N SER A 163 19.64 -5.99 1.28
CA SER A 163 19.71 -4.62 0.76
C SER A 163 18.33 -4.09 0.33
N THR A 164 17.58 -4.90 -0.43
CA THR A 164 16.22 -4.57 -0.88
C THR A 164 15.27 -4.34 0.29
N GLN A 165 15.29 -5.20 1.32
CA GLN A 165 14.43 -5.05 2.49
C GLN A 165 14.78 -3.78 3.28
N TYR A 166 16.06 -3.48 3.43
CA TYR A 166 16.52 -2.27 4.10
C TYR A 166 16.08 -1.01 3.35
N ILE A 167 16.23 -0.96 2.02
CA ILE A 167 15.82 0.19 1.21
C ILE A 167 14.31 0.39 1.28
N ILE A 168 13.51 -0.68 1.15
CA ILE A 168 12.05 -0.62 1.27
C ILE A 168 11.64 -0.11 2.66
N GLU A 169 12.25 -0.63 3.73
CA GLU A 169 11.96 -0.16 5.09
C GLU A 169 12.33 1.32 5.26
N SER A 170 13.48 1.75 4.73
CA SER A 170 13.93 3.15 4.79
C SER A 170 12.96 4.10 4.08
N ILE A 171 12.33 3.69 2.98
CA ILE A 171 11.35 4.53 2.26
C ILE A 171 9.99 4.52 2.95
N LEU A 172 9.53 3.36 3.41
CA LEU A 172 8.19 3.22 4.00
C LEU A 172 8.12 3.61 5.47
N LYS A 173 9.26 3.62 6.16
CA LYS A 173 9.41 3.85 7.59
C LYS A 173 10.79 4.46 7.91
N PRO A 174 11.06 5.67 7.42
CA PRO A 174 12.39 6.30 7.55
C PRO A 174 12.87 6.42 9.00
N ASN A 175 11.93 6.54 9.95
CA ASN A 175 12.24 6.67 11.38
C ASN A 175 12.50 5.33 12.10
N ASP A 176 12.26 4.17 11.49
CA ASP A 176 12.54 2.85 12.11
C ASP A 176 14.05 2.55 12.16
N PHE A 177 14.84 3.19 11.29
CA PHE A 177 16.31 3.15 11.31
C PHE A 177 16.87 4.44 10.71
N VAL A 178 17.43 5.30 11.56
CA VAL A 178 18.12 6.52 11.14
C VAL A 178 19.63 6.27 11.25
N VAL A 179 20.36 6.60 10.19
CA VAL A 179 21.83 6.53 10.18
C VAL A 179 22.42 7.58 11.13
N GLU A 180 23.50 7.24 11.85
CA GLU A 180 24.02 7.98 13.01
C GLU A 180 24.30 9.48 12.79
N GLU A 181 24.58 9.88 11.54
CA GLU A 181 24.91 11.27 11.16
C GLU A 181 23.69 12.12 10.81
N TYR A 182 22.46 11.57 10.88
CA TYR A 182 21.23 12.23 10.47
C TYR A 182 20.19 12.23 11.59
N ASP A 183 19.34 13.26 11.59
CA ASP A 183 18.25 13.40 12.54
C ASP A 183 16.97 12.67 12.07
N ALA A 184 16.16 12.22 13.02
CA ALA A 184 14.83 11.69 12.75
C ALA A 184 13.91 12.77 12.13
N ASP A 185 12.84 12.32 11.47
CA ASP A 185 11.80 13.16 10.85
C ASP A 185 12.29 14.07 9.68
N MET A 186 13.53 13.87 9.21
CA MET A 186 14.08 14.56 8.03
C MET A 186 13.54 14.00 6.71
N MET A 187 13.33 12.68 6.63
CA MET A 187 12.78 12.01 5.45
C MET A 187 11.25 11.83 5.62
N PRO A 188 10.42 12.22 4.62
CA PRO A 188 8.97 12.05 4.69
C PRO A 188 8.53 10.60 4.89
N ASP A 189 7.50 10.36 5.71
CA ASP A 189 6.95 9.03 6.01
C ASP A 189 5.65 8.72 5.25
N ASP A 190 5.26 9.58 4.30
CA ASP A 190 4.01 9.52 3.55
C ASP A 190 4.12 8.83 2.18
N TYR A 191 5.33 8.37 1.81
CA TYR A 191 5.61 7.74 0.51
C TYR A 191 4.73 6.52 0.22
N ALA A 192 4.35 5.75 1.26
CA ALA A 192 3.44 4.62 1.12
C ALA A 192 2.07 4.99 0.54
N GLY A 193 1.63 6.25 0.71
CA GLY A 193 0.37 6.77 0.19
C GLY A 193 0.51 7.55 -1.13
N ARG A 194 1.74 7.81 -1.59
CA ARG A 194 2.04 8.65 -2.76
C ARG A 194 2.67 7.88 -3.91
N MET A 195 3.37 6.78 -3.63
CA MET A 195 4.08 5.98 -4.62
C MET A 195 3.25 4.77 -5.06
N THR A 196 3.31 4.45 -6.36
CA THR A 196 2.87 3.14 -6.83
C THR A 196 3.91 2.06 -6.50
N VAL A 197 3.49 0.79 -6.48
CA VAL A 197 4.41 -0.35 -6.27
C VAL A 197 5.46 -0.43 -7.40
N ALA A 198 5.08 -0.07 -8.63
CA ALA A 198 6.00 -0.04 -9.76
C ALA A 198 7.13 0.97 -9.55
N GLU A 199 6.80 2.21 -9.13
CA GLU A 199 7.80 3.25 -8.84
C GLU A 199 8.69 2.91 -7.65
N MET A 200 8.11 2.31 -6.61
CA MET A 200 8.88 1.82 -5.47
C MET A 200 9.91 0.78 -5.91
N ASN A 201 9.49 -0.23 -6.66
CA ASN A 201 10.40 -1.27 -7.15
C ASN A 201 11.47 -0.68 -8.06
N MET A 202 11.11 0.27 -8.92
CA MET A 202 12.04 0.95 -9.81
C MET A 202 13.14 1.69 -9.04
N ILE A 203 12.78 2.46 -8.01
CA ILE A 203 13.74 3.13 -7.11
C ILE A 203 14.59 2.11 -6.34
N VAL A 204 13.95 1.08 -5.78
CA VAL A 204 14.63 0.07 -4.97
C VAL A 204 15.64 -0.72 -5.81
N ASP A 205 15.29 -1.09 -7.03
CA ASP A 205 16.16 -1.85 -7.92
C ASP A 205 17.34 -0.99 -8.39
N ALA A 206 17.09 0.29 -8.71
CA ALA A 206 18.15 1.25 -9.05
C ALA A 206 19.16 1.41 -7.89
N LEU A 207 18.67 1.60 -6.66
CA LEU A 207 19.54 1.73 -5.47
C LEU A 207 20.22 0.42 -5.08
N ALA A 208 19.56 -0.72 -5.28
CA ALA A 208 20.12 -2.04 -5.00
C ALA A 208 21.11 -2.52 -6.09
N GLY A 209 21.28 -1.75 -7.18
CA GLY A 209 22.15 -2.10 -8.31
C GLY A 209 21.64 -3.30 -9.10
N LYS A 210 20.33 -3.57 -9.05
CA LYS A 210 19.68 -4.60 -9.86
C LYS A 210 19.35 -4.01 -11.22
N LYS A 211 19.83 -4.66 -12.29
CA LYS A 211 19.55 -4.31 -13.69
C LYS A 211 18.43 -5.15 -14.24
#